data_AF-A0AAU6X2D6-F1
#
_entry.id   AF-A0AAU6X2D6-F1
#
_cell.length_a   1.000
_cell.length_b   1.000
_cell.length_c   1.000
_cell.angle_alpha   90.00
_cell.angle_beta   90.00
_cell.angle_gamma   90.00
#
_symmetry.space_group_name_H-M   'P 1'
#
loop_
_entity.id
_entity.type
_entity.pdbx_description
1 polymer ?
#
loop_
_entity_poly.entity_id
_entity_poly.type
_entity_poly.pdbx_seq_one_letter_code
_entity_poly.pdbx_strand_id
1 'polypeptide(L)'
;MKTYLLKSAAVLLMVLTWMGCKVDDPELGSAPTSDQVKFSATPTAANANIITFKNLSGPVTKAVWDLGNGQTGSGEEINGSFALAGEYTVKLTILTSGGYVSSTQTVRIANSRYDMLNRPDFNSLTGGANNTAGKTWVIDKVSTGHLGVGPATSDFPEWYQAGPNEKASEGFYDDEMTFTLANNLKYTYANNGNTFVNGANAAGLGGAAGADVTLNYTPPANMSWIITDEGTKKFLTITNGFIAYYTGVSKYQILSISDDEMWLKVGDKANAANAWYLKLIRKGFVRPVIQKPLKAADIVDKFDGIKPINWKADGIVFQPNFSNPVPKGLNTAAKVAYYERLTGDANQYGNLQYTFDYRFDLTTRNKFRVKVFFPSLNNYTGTLKPQVALKLQNSLMGGNAWQTQTEVVKQVTKFNEWVELEFDFSGVASNTLYDQIVLQLGGEGHQVPGIFYVGSIQLL
;
A
#
# COMPACT_ATOMS: atom_id res chain seq x y z
N MET A 1 52.46 64.39 -63.22
CA MET A 1 52.27 65.85 -63.38
C MET A 1 51.05 66.07 -64.29
N LYS A 2 50.08 66.89 -63.85
CA LYS A 2 48.89 67.46 -64.56
C LYS A 2 47.71 66.50 -64.93
N THR A 3 46.57 66.57 -64.20
CA THR A 3 45.25 67.28 -64.42
C THR A 3 44.33 66.58 -65.45
N TYR A 4 43.02 66.33 -65.22
CA TYR A 4 41.82 67.21 -65.12
C TYR A 4 40.70 66.56 -64.24
N LEU A 5 40.01 67.21 -63.30
CA LEU A 5 38.74 68.01 -63.37
C LEU A 5 37.48 67.28 -63.90
N LEU A 6 36.39 67.16 -63.09
CA LEU A 6 35.04 67.78 -63.30
C LEU A 6 33.91 67.31 -62.32
N LYS A 7 33.26 68.31 -61.68
CA LYS A 7 31.82 68.59 -61.37
C LYS A 7 30.88 67.48 -60.81
N SER A 8 30.36 67.58 -59.57
CA SER A 8 29.19 68.36 -59.05
C SER A 8 27.80 67.73 -59.28
N ALA A 9 27.14 67.27 -58.21
CA ALA A 9 25.69 67.19 -58.06
C ALA A 9 25.32 67.35 -56.56
N ALA A 10 24.48 68.32 -56.23
CA ALA A 10 24.00 68.59 -54.87
C ALA A 10 22.56 68.09 -54.72
N VAL A 11 22.29 67.33 -53.65
CA VAL A 11 20.94 66.90 -53.23
C VAL A 11 20.68 67.44 -51.83
N LEU A 12 19.55 68.14 -51.70
CA LEU A 12 19.05 68.82 -50.50
C LEU A 12 18.33 67.80 -49.61
N LEU A 13 18.75 67.65 -48.34
CA LEU A 13 18.11 66.76 -47.37
C LEU A 13 17.52 67.57 -46.19
N MET A 14 16.21 67.46 -46.03
CA MET A 14 15.40 67.99 -44.92
C MET A 14 15.80 67.33 -43.60
N VAL A 15 16.16 68.12 -42.59
CA VAL A 15 16.43 67.65 -41.23
C VAL A 15 15.11 67.54 -40.47
N LEU A 16 14.63 66.31 -40.27
CA LEU A 16 13.60 65.97 -39.30
C LEU A 16 14.27 65.86 -37.91
N THR A 17 13.95 66.76 -37.00
CA THR A 17 14.38 66.65 -35.60
C THR A 17 13.49 65.63 -34.87
N TRP A 18 14.03 64.42 -34.64
CA TRP A 18 13.47 63.49 -33.67
C TRP A 18 13.83 63.98 -32.26
N MET A 19 12.85 64.48 -31.50
CA MET A 19 12.94 64.52 -30.05
C MET A 19 12.88 63.08 -29.53
N GLY A 20 14.03 62.42 -29.45
CA GLY A 20 14.15 61.20 -28.65
C GLY A 20 13.96 61.57 -27.18
N CYS A 21 12.94 61.04 -26.53
CA CYS A 21 12.92 60.97 -25.07
C CYS A 21 14.17 60.18 -24.65
N LYS A 22 15.16 60.88 -24.08
CA LYS A 22 16.27 60.22 -23.40
C LYS A 22 15.66 59.56 -22.16
N VAL A 23 15.50 58.25 -22.19
CA VAL A 23 15.30 57.49 -20.96
C VAL A 23 16.66 57.57 -20.26
N ASP A 24 16.75 58.38 -19.20
CA ASP A 24 17.96 58.37 -18.37
C ASP A 24 18.12 56.95 -17.83
N ASP A 25 19.25 56.31 -18.14
CA ASP A 25 19.59 55.02 -17.57
C ASP A 25 19.62 55.18 -16.05
N PRO A 26 18.83 54.41 -15.27
CA PRO A 26 18.86 54.53 -13.83
C PRO A 26 20.27 54.18 -13.34
N GLU A 27 20.96 55.16 -12.74
CA GLU A 27 22.25 54.92 -12.09
C GLU A 27 22.04 53.92 -10.94
N LEU A 28 22.56 52.70 -11.13
CA LEU A 28 22.61 51.71 -10.06
C LEU A 28 23.55 52.20 -8.97
N GLY A 29 23.17 51.94 -7.71
CA GLY A 29 24.04 52.21 -6.56
C GLY A 29 25.31 51.35 -6.59
N SER A 30 26.21 51.58 -5.64
CA SER A 30 27.36 50.68 -5.44
C SER A 30 26.89 49.28 -5.00
N ALA A 31 27.55 48.26 -5.55
CA ALA A 31 27.26 46.87 -5.20
C ALA A 31 27.45 46.64 -3.69
N PRO A 32 26.46 46.03 -3.01
CA PRO A 32 26.58 45.77 -1.58
C PRO A 32 27.58 44.64 -1.30
N THR A 33 28.20 44.65 -0.12
CA THR A 33 29.19 43.64 0.32
C THR A 33 28.63 42.75 1.44
N SER A 34 29.18 41.55 1.61
CA SER A 34 28.69 40.58 2.62
C SER A 34 28.74 41.12 4.05
N ASP A 35 29.72 41.95 4.37
CA ASP A 35 29.89 42.55 5.69
C ASP A 35 28.80 43.56 6.06
N GLN A 36 28.04 44.03 5.06
CA GLN A 36 26.87 44.90 5.26
C GLN A 36 25.63 44.11 5.69
N VAL A 37 25.61 42.78 5.48
CA VAL A 37 24.49 41.92 5.86
C VAL A 37 24.60 41.58 7.33
N LYS A 38 23.72 42.17 8.14
CA LYS A 38 23.67 41.95 9.59
C LYS A 38 22.26 41.58 9.99
N PHE A 39 22.12 40.62 10.89
CA PHE A 39 20.84 40.33 11.51
C PHE A 39 20.99 39.85 12.94
N SER A 40 19.86 39.85 13.65
CA SER A 40 19.72 39.20 14.94
C SER A 40 18.73 38.05 14.84
N ALA A 41 18.89 37.06 15.71
CA ALA A 41 18.01 35.92 15.87
C ALA A 41 17.74 35.75 17.37
N THR A 42 16.53 36.11 17.80
CA THR A 42 16.17 36.15 19.22
C THR A 42 14.97 35.25 19.49
N PRO A 43 15.05 34.29 20.44
CA PRO A 43 13.88 33.52 20.85
C PRO A 43 12.77 34.40 21.42
N THR A 44 11.52 34.11 21.08
CA THR A 44 10.37 34.81 21.66
C THR A 44 10.17 34.43 23.13
N ALA A 45 9.64 35.34 23.93
CA ALA A 45 9.36 35.08 25.35
C ALA A 45 8.29 33.99 25.58
N ALA A 46 7.30 33.90 24.67
CA ALA A 46 6.24 32.90 24.77
C ALA A 46 6.72 31.49 24.39
N ASN A 47 7.63 31.39 23.42
CA ASN A 47 8.16 30.11 22.96
C ASN A 47 9.60 30.27 22.44
N ALA A 48 10.55 29.65 23.14
CA ALA A 48 11.97 29.69 22.77
C ALA A 48 12.29 29.03 21.41
N ASN A 49 11.36 28.25 20.87
CA ASN A 49 11.45 27.60 19.56
C ASN A 49 10.82 28.44 18.43
N ILE A 50 10.29 29.62 18.74
CA ILE A 50 9.95 30.65 17.76
C ILE A 50 11.03 31.71 17.84
N ILE A 51 11.74 31.93 16.73
CA ILE A 51 12.86 32.87 16.65
C ILE A 51 12.41 34.08 15.83
N THR A 52 12.53 35.26 16.41
CA THR A 52 12.37 36.53 15.70
C THR A 52 13.70 36.88 15.03
N PHE A 53 13.66 36.97 13.71
CA PHE A 53 14.77 37.40 12.87
C PHE A 53 14.55 38.85 12.47
N LYS A 54 15.55 39.69 12.72
CA LYS A 54 15.51 41.12 12.39
C LYS A 54 16.71 41.51 11.57
N ASN A 55 16.45 42.10 10.40
CA ASN A 55 17.46 42.72 9.56
C ASN A 55 18.03 43.95 10.27
N LEU A 56 19.35 44.00 10.39
CA LEU A 56 20.13 45.10 10.97
C LEU A 56 21.10 45.69 9.94
N SER A 57 20.91 45.34 8.66
CA SER A 57 21.67 45.89 7.54
C SER A 57 21.29 47.37 7.31
N GLY A 58 22.06 48.08 6.48
CA GLY A 58 21.78 49.48 6.10
C GLY A 58 20.48 49.65 5.30
N PRO A 59 20.24 50.80 4.65
CA PRO A 59 19.03 50.98 3.85
C PRO A 59 18.99 49.93 2.73
N VAL A 60 17.96 49.08 2.78
CA VAL A 60 17.70 48.04 1.80
C VAL A 60 16.34 48.28 1.15
N THR A 61 16.20 47.85 -0.09
CA THR A 61 14.91 47.82 -0.79
C THR A 61 14.11 46.58 -0.42
N LYS A 62 14.80 45.47 -0.09
CA LYS A 62 14.17 44.22 0.34
C LYS A 62 15.13 43.34 1.13
N ALA A 63 14.60 42.62 2.11
CA ALA A 63 15.27 41.53 2.82
C ALA A 63 14.55 40.21 2.55
N VAL A 64 15.30 39.15 2.24
CA VAL A 64 14.79 37.80 1.95
C VAL A 64 15.54 36.79 2.81
N TRP A 65 14.78 35.90 3.45
CA TRP A 65 15.27 34.96 4.44
C TRP A 65 15.11 33.52 3.97
N ASP A 66 16.12 32.71 4.26
CA ASP A 66 16.05 31.25 4.30
C ASP A 66 16.51 30.82 5.70
N LEU A 67 15.62 30.14 6.42
CA LEU A 67 15.82 29.81 7.83
C LEU A 67 16.58 28.49 8.04
N GLY A 68 16.99 27.81 6.98
CA GLY A 68 17.75 26.56 7.07
C GLY A 68 16.94 25.36 7.57
N ASN A 69 15.63 25.52 7.80
CA ASN A 69 14.69 24.46 8.17
C ASN A 69 13.57 24.27 7.13
N GLY A 70 13.77 24.82 5.93
CA GLY A 70 12.81 24.82 4.82
C GLY A 70 11.83 26.00 4.82
N GLN A 71 11.76 26.80 5.89
CA GLN A 71 10.99 28.04 5.89
C GLN A 71 11.78 29.17 5.23
N THR A 72 11.07 29.99 4.46
CA THR A 72 11.59 31.23 3.86
C THR A 72 10.68 32.40 4.25
N GLY A 73 11.16 33.63 4.06
CA GLY A 73 10.37 34.82 4.35
C GLY A 73 10.95 36.07 3.69
N SER A 74 10.25 37.19 3.82
CA SER A 74 10.75 38.49 3.37
C SER A 74 10.25 39.62 4.24
N GLY A 75 11.05 40.67 4.37
CA GLY A 75 10.77 41.83 5.22
C GLY A 75 11.88 42.08 6.22
N GLU A 76 11.83 43.24 6.86
CA GLU A 76 12.80 43.66 7.88
C GLU A 76 12.76 42.79 9.13
N GLU A 77 11.61 42.18 9.43
CA GLU A 77 11.41 41.32 10.59
C GLU A 77 10.49 40.15 10.21
N ILE A 78 10.89 38.93 10.57
CA ILE A 78 10.08 37.71 10.41
C ILE A 78 10.19 36.81 11.64
N ASN A 79 9.20 35.92 11.84
CA ASN A 79 9.28 34.85 12.83
C ASN A 79 9.49 33.50 12.12
N GLY A 80 10.37 32.67 12.67
CA GLY A 80 10.62 31.30 12.24
C GLY A 80 10.31 30.29 13.35
N SER A 81 9.67 29.18 13.01
CA SER A 81 9.33 28.12 13.98
C SER A 81 10.24 26.90 13.85
N PHE A 82 10.89 26.48 14.93
CA PHE A 82 11.85 25.36 14.93
C PHE A 82 11.47 24.32 15.98
N ALA A 83 10.72 23.30 15.59
CA ALA A 83 10.24 22.29 16.53
C ALA A 83 11.34 21.38 17.10
N LEU A 84 12.49 21.24 16.42
CA LEU A 84 13.54 20.31 16.79
C LEU A 84 14.79 21.08 17.27
N ALA A 85 15.48 20.54 18.27
CA ALA A 85 16.79 21.02 18.67
C ALA A 85 17.81 20.77 17.55
N GLY A 86 18.77 21.67 17.40
CA GLY A 86 19.78 21.57 16.36
C GLY A 86 20.42 22.90 16.03
N GLU A 87 21.33 22.86 15.07
CA GLU A 87 21.96 24.04 14.48
C GLU A 87 21.40 24.26 13.08
N TYR A 88 20.95 25.49 12.82
CA TYR A 88 20.33 25.88 11.56
C TYR A 88 21.14 26.99 10.93
N THR A 89 21.57 26.79 9.68
CA THR A 89 22.27 27.83 8.91
C THR A 89 21.24 28.76 8.28
N VAL A 90 21.04 29.93 8.88
CA VAL A 90 20.11 30.95 8.42
C VAL A 90 20.81 31.88 7.45
N LYS A 91 20.20 32.13 6.28
CA LYS A 91 20.71 33.02 5.23
C LYS A 91 19.80 34.24 5.10
N LEU A 92 20.40 35.43 5.17
CA LEU A 92 19.76 36.68 4.81
C LEU A 92 20.33 37.18 3.48
N THR A 93 19.45 37.52 2.54
CA THR A 93 19.78 38.20 1.28
C THR A 93 19.16 39.58 1.31
N ILE A 94 19.99 40.61 1.15
CA ILE A 94 19.54 42.00 1.05
C ILE A 94 19.62 42.48 -0.38
N LEU A 95 18.66 43.29 -0.79
CA LEU A 95 18.64 44.00 -2.07
C LEU A 95 18.81 45.49 -1.78
N THR A 96 19.64 46.16 -2.58
CA THR A 96 19.87 47.61 -2.55
C THR A 96 19.70 48.17 -3.97
N SER A 97 19.89 49.48 -4.15
CA SER A 97 19.93 50.10 -5.47
C SER A 97 21.12 49.63 -6.32
N GLY A 98 22.15 49.03 -5.72
CA GLY A 98 23.35 48.55 -6.41
C GLY A 98 23.42 47.05 -6.67
N GLY A 99 22.36 46.30 -6.36
CA GLY A 99 22.29 44.86 -6.53
C GLY A 99 21.88 44.12 -5.26
N TYR A 100 22.36 42.89 -5.09
CA TYR A 100 22.04 42.06 -3.94
C TYR A 100 23.27 41.34 -3.39
N VAL A 101 23.25 41.03 -2.10
CA VAL A 101 24.29 40.24 -1.44
C VAL A 101 23.67 39.43 -0.30
N SER A 102 24.30 38.32 0.06
CA SER A 102 23.81 37.46 1.14
C SER A 102 24.90 37.12 2.15
N SER A 103 24.50 36.85 3.39
CA SER A 103 25.35 36.31 4.44
C SER A 103 24.59 35.25 5.26
N THR A 104 25.33 34.39 5.96
CA THR A 104 24.77 33.29 6.76
C THR A 104 25.22 33.36 8.21
N GLN A 105 24.35 32.95 9.12
CA GLN A 105 24.66 32.75 10.55
C GLN A 105 24.06 31.44 11.05
N THR A 106 24.79 30.74 11.90
CA THR A 106 24.27 29.56 12.61
C THR A 106 23.40 29.99 13.79
N VAL A 107 22.17 29.49 13.84
CA VAL A 107 21.24 29.65 14.96
C VAL A 107 21.05 28.31 15.64
N ARG A 108 21.28 28.28 16.95
CA ARG A 108 21.17 27.07 17.76
C ARG A 108 19.83 27.04 18.51
N ILE A 109 19.07 25.97 18.30
CA ILE A 109 17.88 25.64 19.07
C ILE A 109 18.26 24.61 20.12
N ALA A 110 18.16 24.98 21.40
CA ALA A 110 18.69 24.17 22.48
C ALA A 110 17.86 22.91 22.78
N ASN A 111 16.52 23.02 22.72
CA ASN A 111 15.60 21.95 23.10
C ASN A 111 14.52 21.76 22.03
N SER A 112 14.10 20.51 21.81
CA SER A 112 12.96 20.21 20.94
C SER A 112 11.64 20.52 21.65
N ARG A 113 10.64 20.94 20.88
CA ARG A 113 9.25 21.19 21.27
C ARG A 113 8.31 20.33 20.42
N TYR A 114 8.05 19.11 20.88
CA TYR A 114 7.27 18.12 20.13
C TYR A 114 5.78 18.49 20.00
N ASP A 115 5.27 19.37 20.86
CA ASP A 115 3.94 19.96 20.75
C ASP A 115 3.77 20.80 19.47
N MET A 116 4.86 21.34 18.91
CA MET A 116 4.86 22.02 17.62
C MET A 116 4.76 21.06 16.43
N LEU A 117 4.81 19.74 16.65
CA LEU A 117 4.64 18.68 15.65
C LEU A 117 3.27 17.99 15.73
N ASN A 118 2.29 18.66 16.32
CA ASN A 118 0.94 18.14 16.50
C ASN A 118 0.18 18.05 15.17
N ARG A 119 0.45 16.98 14.40
CA ARG A 119 -0.25 16.63 13.16
C ARG A 119 -0.95 15.28 13.34
N PRO A 120 -2.17 15.08 12.77
CA PRO A 120 -2.86 13.80 12.89
C PRO A 120 -2.03 12.61 12.41
N ASP A 121 -1.29 12.74 11.31
CA ASP A 121 -0.43 11.68 10.76
C ASP A 121 0.78 11.37 11.67
N PHE A 122 1.43 12.39 12.24
CA PHE A 122 2.48 12.21 13.24
C PHE A 122 1.95 11.55 14.50
N ASN A 123 0.77 11.97 14.97
CA ASN A 123 0.14 11.43 16.16
C ASN A 123 -0.27 9.97 15.98
N SER A 124 -0.89 9.62 14.83
CA SER A 124 -1.20 8.25 14.48
C SER A 124 0.06 7.38 14.48
N LEU A 125 1.16 7.85 13.87
CA LEU A 125 2.41 7.11 13.76
C LEU A 125 3.14 6.93 15.09
N THR A 126 3.05 7.89 16.02
CA THR A 126 3.94 7.96 17.22
C THR A 126 3.21 7.92 18.57
N GLY A 127 1.90 8.16 18.61
CA GLY A 127 1.16 8.45 19.84
C GLY A 127 1.24 9.91 20.31
N GLY A 128 1.87 10.78 19.52
CA GLY A 128 1.92 12.23 19.75
C GLY A 128 2.96 12.68 20.78
N ALA A 129 2.97 13.98 21.08
CA ALA A 129 4.03 14.65 21.85
C ALA A 129 4.25 14.07 23.26
N ASN A 130 3.21 13.52 23.88
CA ASN A 130 3.27 12.95 25.23
C ASN A 130 3.81 11.52 25.26
N ASN A 131 3.83 10.83 24.11
CA ASN A 131 4.37 9.47 24.01
C ASN A 131 5.83 9.50 23.55
N THR A 132 6.74 9.83 24.46
CA THR A 132 8.17 9.95 24.15
C THR A 132 8.83 8.63 23.72
N ALA A 133 8.27 7.49 24.13
CA ALA A 133 8.71 6.16 23.69
C ALA A 133 8.26 5.84 22.25
N GLY A 134 7.29 6.57 21.70
CA GLY A 134 6.73 6.34 20.38
C GLY A 134 5.82 5.11 20.30
N LYS A 135 5.42 4.77 19.06
CA LYS A 135 4.72 3.51 18.78
C LYS A 135 5.65 2.56 18.03
N THR A 136 5.59 1.30 18.40
CA THR A 136 6.20 0.20 17.67
C THR A 136 5.16 -0.42 16.74
N TRP A 137 5.57 -0.64 15.50
CA TRP A 137 4.78 -1.24 14.43
C TRP A 137 5.41 -2.57 14.03
N VAL A 138 4.56 -3.53 13.69
CA VAL A 138 4.96 -4.85 13.20
C VAL A 138 4.21 -5.14 11.90
N ILE A 139 4.73 -6.06 11.08
CA ILE A 139 4.00 -6.50 9.89
C ILE A 139 2.68 -7.16 10.29
N ASP A 140 1.62 -6.78 9.59
CA ASP A 140 0.29 -7.34 9.79
C ASP A 140 0.13 -8.70 9.10
N LYS A 141 0.85 -9.69 9.63
CA LYS A 141 1.00 -11.02 9.03
C LYS A 141 -0.32 -11.73 8.71
N VAL A 142 -1.42 -11.36 9.36
CA VAL A 142 -2.73 -12.01 9.18
C VAL A 142 -3.59 -11.35 8.10
N SER A 143 -3.27 -10.14 7.65
CA SER A 143 -4.00 -9.50 6.56
C SER A 143 -3.50 -9.99 5.20
N THR A 144 -4.42 -10.31 4.31
CA THR A 144 -4.07 -10.55 2.91
C THR A 144 -3.45 -9.31 2.29
N GLY A 145 -2.36 -9.51 1.53
CA GLY A 145 -1.61 -8.43 0.88
C GLY A 145 -0.82 -7.56 1.86
N HIS A 146 -0.45 -8.09 3.03
CA HIS A 146 0.45 -7.41 3.96
C HIS A 146 1.86 -7.25 3.39
N LEU A 147 2.25 -8.14 2.48
CA LEU A 147 3.24 -7.92 1.45
C LEU A 147 2.56 -8.14 0.10
N GLY A 148 2.80 -7.27 -0.87
CA GLY A 148 2.27 -7.45 -2.22
C GLY A 148 3.04 -6.65 -3.24
N VAL A 149 2.83 -6.97 -4.52
CA VAL A 149 3.45 -6.28 -5.65
C VAL A 149 2.42 -6.00 -6.74
N GLY A 150 2.59 -4.86 -7.40
CA GLY A 150 1.76 -4.43 -8.51
C GLY A 150 2.42 -3.34 -9.35
N PRO A 151 1.72 -2.83 -10.37
CA PRO A 151 2.20 -1.71 -11.17
C PRO A 151 2.47 -0.48 -10.31
N ALA A 152 3.53 0.27 -10.61
CA ALA A 152 3.87 1.52 -9.92
C ALA A 152 2.77 2.59 -10.00
N THR A 153 1.90 2.50 -11.02
CA THR A 153 0.74 3.39 -11.22
C THR A 153 -0.48 3.02 -10.38
N SER A 154 -0.56 1.80 -9.85
CA SER A 154 -1.67 1.34 -9.03
C SER A 154 -1.48 1.75 -7.57
N ASP A 155 -2.56 1.89 -6.81
CA ASP A 155 -2.51 2.01 -5.35
C ASP A 155 -2.89 0.67 -4.68
N PHE A 156 -2.82 -0.43 -5.43
CA PHE A 156 -3.14 -1.78 -4.98
C PHE A 156 -2.19 -2.85 -5.57
N PRO A 157 -1.83 -3.90 -4.81
CA PRO A 157 -1.00 -5.02 -5.29
C PRO A 157 -1.78 -5.98 -6.21
N GLU A 158 -1.85 -5.65 -7.50
CA GLU A 158 -2.62 -6.42 -8.50
C GLU A 158 -1.99 -7.77 -8.88
N TRP A 159 -0.66 -7.88 -8.85
CA TRP A 159 0.02 -9.06 -9.39
C TRP A 159 0.22 -10.16 -8.36
N TYR A 160 0.45 -9.80 -7.10
CA TYR A 160 0.59 -10.76 -6.02
C TYR A 160 0.28 -10.13 -4.66
N GLN A 161 -0.37 -10.92 -3.81
CA GLN A 161 -0.76 -10.57 -2.45
C GLN A 161 -0.45 -11.75 -1.53
N ALA A 162 0.44 -11.54 -0.56
CA ALA A 162 0.76 -12.57 0.41
C ALA A 162 -0.48 -12.98 1.22
N GLY A 163 -0.72 -14.29 1.30
CA GLY A 163 -1.72 -14.88 2.17
C GLY A 163 -1.33 -14.74 3.65
N PRO A 164 -2.28 -14.92 4.59
CA PRO A 164 -1.99 -14.83 6.02
C PRO A 164 -0.84 -15.76 6.47
N ASN A 165 0.21 -15.22 7.08
CA ASN A 165 1.41 -15.93 7.54
C ASN A 165 2.28 -16.56 6.42
N GLU A 166 2.10 -16.18 5.16
CA GLU A 166 2.85 -16.79 4.04
C GLU A 166 4.38 -16.58 4.13
N LYS A 167 4.86 -15.51 4.80
CA LYS A 167 6.28 -15.17 4.93
C LYS A 167 6.87 -15.53 6.30
N ALA A 168 6.33 -16.57 6.95
CA ALA A 168 6.73 -16.94 8.31
C ALA A 168 8.20 -17.40 8.44
N SER A 169 8.82 -17.86 7.37
CA SER A 169 10.21 -18.31 7.33
C SER A 169 11.23 -17.20 7.05
N GLU A 170 10.79 -15.98 6.75
CA GLU A 170 11.66 -14.96 6.13
C GLU A 170 12.21 -13.91 7.11
N GLY A 171 12.07 -14.11 8.42
CA GLY A 171 12.45 -13.08 9.41
C GLY A 171 11.69 -11.75 9.26
N PHE A 172 10.56 -11.78 8.53
CA PHE A 172 9.80 -10.59 8.18
C PHE A 172 8.74 -10.23 9.24
N TYR A 173 8.35 -11.19 10.07
CA TYR A 173 7.26 -11.03 11.05
C TYR A 173 7.71 -10.79 12.48
N ASP A 174 9.00 -10.92 12.77
CA ASP A 174 9.64 -10.59 14.04
C ASP A 174 10.27 -9.19 14.04
N ASP A 175 10.30 -8.53 12.88
CA ASP A 175 10.70 -7.13 12.72
C ASP A 175 9.82 -6.16 13.52
N GLU A 176 10.47 -5.22 14.20
CA GLU A 176 9.84 -4.14 14.97
C GLU A 176 10.33 -2.76 14.54
N MET A 177 9.38 -1.90 14.16
CA MET A 177 9.63 -0.56 13.64
C MET A 177 9.07 0.49 14.61
N THR A 178 9.95 1.17 15.35
CA THR A 178 9.56 2.16 16.35
C THR A 178 9.79 3.58 15.86
N PHE A 179 8.72 4.38 15.87
CA PHE A 179 8.72 5.79 15.45
C PHE A 179 8.49 6.68 16.65
N THR A 180 9.41 7.60 16.90
CA THR A 180 9.33 8.55 18.03
C THR A 180 9.44 9.98 17.52
N LEU A 181 8.77 10.93 18.18
CA LEU A 181 9.07 12.37 18.01
C LEU A 181 10.36 12.74 18.73
N ALA A 182 10.67 12.01 19.80
CA ALA A 182 11.86 12.16 20.61
C ALA A 182 13.15 11.98 19.78
N ASN A 183 14.25 12.54 20.29
CA ASN A 183 15.59 12.36 19.72
C ASN A 183 15.66 12.67 18.21
N ASN A 184 15.05 13.79 17.81
CA ASN A 184 15.05 14.30 16.44
C ASN A 184 14.36 13.35 15.43
N LEU A 185 13.10 12.99 15.70
CA LEU A 185 12.32 12.07 14.87
C LEU A 185 13.00 10.71 14.68
N LYS A 186 13.49 10.12 15.77
CA LYS A 186 14.24 8.86 15.71
C LYS A 186 13.35 7.73 15.18
N TYR A 187 13.93 6.96 14.26
CA TYR A 187 13.42 5.66 13.81
C TYR A 187 14.32 4.55 14.34
N THR A 188 13.74 3.53 14.96
CA THR A 188 14.45 2.34 15.42
C THR A 188 13.90 1.13 14.71
N TYR A 189 14.77 0.35 14.08
CA TYR A 189 14.43 -0.88 13.39
C TYR A 189 15.14 -2.04 14.10
N ALA A 190 14.37 -2.89 14.79
CA ALA A 190 14.88 -4.10 15.39
C ALA A 190 14.48 -5.27 14.50
N ASN A 191 15.48 -5.86 13.84
CA ASN A 191 15.30 -6.86 12.79
C ASN A 191 15.83 -8.25 13.17
N ASN A 192 16.17 -8.45 14.45
CA ASN A 192 16.70 -9.72 14.98
C ASN A 192 17.92 -10.29 14.21
N GLY A 193 18.70 -9.41 13.57
CA GLY A 193 19.95 -9.75 12.89
C GLY A 193 19.83 -10.10 11.40
N ASN A 194 18.61 -10.21 10.85
CA ASN A 194 18.39 -10.43 9.43
C ASN A 194 17.23 -9.58 8.89
N THR A 195 17.02 -9.55 7.58
CA THR A 195 15.92 -8.77 6.99
C THR A 195 15.51 -9.42 5.68
N PHE A 196 14.21 -9.35 5.36
CA PHE A 196 13.71 -9.87 4.10
C PHE A 196 13.97 -8.86 2.97
N VAL A 197 14.51 -9.35 1.86
CA VAL A 197 15.04 -8.50 0.79
C VAL A 197 14.42 -8.88 -0.53
N ASN A 198 14.00 -7.86 -1.29
CA ASN A 198 13.68 -8.05 -2.68
C ASN A 198 14.92 -8.55 -3.43
N GLY A 199 14.80 -9.70 -4.09
CA GLY A 199 15.94 -10.40 -4.66
C GLY A 199 16.66 -9.61 -5.74
N ALA A 200 15.94 -8.81 -6.53
CA ALA A 200 16.56 -7.94 -7.54
C ALA A 200 17.36 -6.78 -6.92
N ASN A 201 17.04 -6.40 -5.68
CA ASN A 201 17.70 -5.34 -4.93
C ASN A 201 18.75 -5.87 -3.94
N ALA A 202 18.93 -7.18 -3.80
CA ALA A 202 19.79 -7.81 -2.79
C ALA A 202 21.24 -7.30 -2.77
N ALA A 203 21.79 -6.93 -3.93
CA ALA A 203 23.13 -6.34 -4.03
C ALA A 203 23.30 -5.06 -3.19
N GLY A 204 22.22 -4.31 -2.94
CA GLY A 204 22.24 -3.13 -2.09
C GLY A 204 22.54 -3.41 -0.62
N LEU A 205 22.34 -4.65 -0.17
CA LEU A 205 22.69 -5.13 1.17
C LEU A 205 23.79 -6.21 1.14
N GLY A 206 24.53 -6.32 0.04
CA GLY A 206 25.64 -7.27 -0.11
C GLY A 206 25.24 -8.71 -0.49
N GLY A 207 23.98 -8.96 -0.84
CA GLY A 207 23.52 -10.25 -1.37
C GLY A 207 23.68 -10.38 -2.89
N ALA A 208 23.44 -11.58 -3.43
CA ALA A 208 23.39 -11.81 -4.86
C ALA A 208 22.00 -11.49 -5.41
N ALA A 209 21.93 -10.89 -6.61
CA ALA A 209 20.65 -10.65 -7.28
C ALA A 209 19.96 -11.98 -7.65
N GLY A 210 18.66 -12.07 -7.44
CA GLY A 210 17.91 -13.30 -7.70
C GLY A 210 16.48 -13.26 -7.17
N ALA A 211 16.00 -14.40 -6.66
CA ALA A 211 14.75 -14.48 -5.91
C ALA A 211 14.85 -13.73 -4.58
N ASP A 212 13.71 -13.34 -4.02
CA ASP A 212 13.65 -12.72 -2.69
C ASP A 212 14.34 -13.61 -1.66
N VAL A 213 15.09 -12.96 -0.76
CA VAL A 213 16.03 -13.65 0.13
C VAL A 213 16.12 -12.94 1.47
N THR A 214 16.34 -13.72 2.53
CA THR A 214 16.64 -13.18 3.86
C THR A 214 18.15 -13.02 4.01
N LEU A 215 18.61 -11.82 4.35
CA LEU A 215 20.04 -11.51 4.51
C LEU A 215 20.34 -11.05 5.93
N ASN A 216 21.52 -11.40 6.44
CA ASN A 216 22.04 -10.81 7.67
C ASN A 216 22.19 -9.30 7.47
N TYR A 217 21.61 -8.52 8.36
CA TYR A 217 21.61 -7.07 8.27
C TYR A 217 21.60 -6.46 9.67
N THR A 218 22.38 -5.40 9.85
CA THR A 218 22.40 -4.60 11.08
C THR A 218 21.94 -3.19 10.75
N PRO A 219 20.74 -2.78 11.18
CA PRO A 219 20.22 -1.45 10.93
C PRO A 219 21.13 -0.35 11.53
N PRO A 220 21.42 0.74 10.78
CA PRO A 220 22.19 1.85 11.31
C PRO A 220 21.52 2.51 12.54
N ALA A 221 22.32 2.94 13.52
CA ALA A 221 21.79 3.55 14.74
C ALA A 221 21.24 4.99 14.52
N ASN A 222 21.59 5.64 13.41
CA ASN A 222 21.31 7.04 13.10
C ASN A 222 20.18 7.21 12.09
N MET A 223 19.14 6.38 12.17
CA MET A 223 17.96 6.51 11.33
C MET A 223 16.95 7.50 11.93
N SER A 224 16.29 8.24 11.04
CA SER A 224 15.21 9.16 11.38
C SER A 224 14.08 9.03 10.36
N TRP A 225 12.94 9.63 10.65
CA TRP A 225 11.78 9.62 9.77
C TRP A 225 11.17 11.03 9.62
N ILE A 226 10.44 11.24 8.53
CA ILE A 226 9.62 12.44 8.33
C ILE A 226 8.40 12.09 7.47
N ILE A 227 7.26 12.73 7.73
CA ILE A 227 6.11 12.74 6.82
C ILE A 227 6.02 14.09 6.11
N THR A 228 6.02 14.07 4.79
CA THR A 228 5.84 15.24 3.92
C THR A 228 4.54 15.16 3.13
N ASP A 229 4.00 16.34 2.82
CA ASP A 229 2.83 16.49 1.95
C ASP A 229 3.31 16.86 0.54
N GLU A 230 2.87 16.10 -0.46
CA GLU A 230 3.20 16.30 -1.87
C GLU A 230 1.90 16.29 -2.69
N GLY A 231 1.35 17.48 -2.92
CA GLY A 231 0.00 17.63 -3.47
C GLY A 231 -1.03 17.05 -2.52
N THR A 232 -1.83 16.08 -3.00
CA THR A 232 -2.83 15.37 -2.18
C THR A 232 -2.29 14.12 -1.49
N LYS A 233 -1.03 13.76 -1.73
CA LYS A 233 -0.41 12.54 -1.21
C LYS A 233 0.50 12.85 -0.04
N LYS A 234 0.65 11.86 0.84
CA LYS A 234 1.58 11.89 1.98
C LYS A 234 2.69 10.87 1.77
N PHE A 235 3.90 11.24 2.15
CA PHE A 235 5.06 10.37 2.06
C PHE A 235 5.78 10.25 3.39
N LEU A 236 5.94 9.03 3.88
CA LEU A 236 6.86 8.69 4.97
C LEU A 236 8.23 8.42 4.37
N THR A 237 9.26 9.15 4.79
CA THR A 237 10.64 8.93 4.36
C THR A 237 11.48 8.49 5.54
N ILE A 238 12.26 7.41 5.36
CA ILE A 238 13.26 6.95 6.33
C ILE A 238 14.64 7.41 5.86
N THR A 239 15.33 8.18 6.69
CA THR A 239 16.72 8.54 6.44
C THR A 239 17.63 7.41 6.92
N ASN A 240 18.60 7.01 6.09
CA ASN A 240 19.58 5.93 6.36
C ASN A 240 19.00 4.54 6.60
N GLY A 241 17.75 4.28 6.22
CA GLY A 241 17.08 3.02 6.51
C GLY A 241 15.90 2.72 5.60
N PHE A 242 15.13 1.69 5.96
CA PHE A 242 13.92 1.24 5.28
C PHE A 242 13.00 0.55 6.30
N ILE A 243 11.83 0.10 5.86
CA ILE A 243 10.80 -0.56 6.67
C ILE A 243 10.69 -2.03 6.23
N ALA A 244 11.12 -2.95 7.10
CA ALA A 244 10.95 -4.43 7.04
C ALA A 244 11.45 -5.15 5.77
N TYR A 245 10.90 -4.81 4.60
CA TYR A 245 11.25 -5.40 3.31
C TYR A 245 12.09 -4.43 2.46
N TYR A 246 13.30 -4.85 2.08
CA TYR A 246 14.23 -3.99 1.35
C TYR A 246 13.95 -3.98 -0.17
N THR A 247 13.59 -2.82 -0.71
CA THR A 247 13.42 -2.59 -2.16
C THR A 247 14.44 -1.62 -2.74
N GLY A 248 15.43 -1.19 -1.95
CA GLY A 248 16.38 -0.14 -2.31
C GLY A 248 15.80 1.28 -2.29
N VAL A 249 14.56 1.47 -1.81
CA VAL A 249 13.87 2.76 -1.74
C VAL A 249 13.39 3.02 -0.31
N SER A 250 13.59 4.25 0.17
CA SER A 250 13.28 4.64 1.56
C SER A 250 12.15 5.67 1.68
N LYS A 251 11.46 5.98 0.58
CA LYS A 251 10.32 6.90 0.53
C LYS A 251 9.05 6.11 0.21
N TYR A 252 8.09 6.17 1.12
CA TYR A 252 6.85 5.39 1.11
C TYR A 252 5.65 6.32 0.94
N GLN A 253 4.82 6.11 -0.07
CA GLN A 253 3.50 6.72 -0.11
C GLN A 253 2.65 6.11 1.01
N ILE A 254 2.07 6.95 1.86
CA ILE A 254 1.10 6.52 2.87
C ILE A 254 -0.25 6.41 2.19
N LEU A 255 -0.74 5.18 1.98
CA LEU A 255 -2.06 4.93 1.43
C LEU A 255 -3.14 5.13 2.51
N SER A 256 -2.85 4.67 3.72
CA SER A 256 -3.66 4.95 4.91
C SER A 256 -2.81 4.86 6.19
N ILE A 257 -3.21 5.62 7.21
CA ILE A 257 -2.64 5.52 8.56
C ILE A 257 -3.71 5.87 9.60
N SER A 258 -3.82 5.05 10.64
CA SER A 258 -4.65 5.24 11.82
C SER A 258 -3.82 5.00 13.08
N ASP A 259 -4.46 4.98 14.25
CA ASP A 259 -3.75 4.70 15.51
C ASP A 259 -3.17 3.29 15.61
N ASP A 260 -3.74 2.33 14.88
CA ASP A 260 -3.43 0.91 14.99
C ASP A 260 -3.05 0.25 13.65
N GLU A 261 -3.27 0.92 12.52
CA GLU A 261 -3.04 0.36 11.18
C GLU A 261 -2.30 1.35 10.27
N MET A 262 -1.40 0.82 9.43
CA MET A 262 -0.67 1.62 8.44
C MET A 262 -0.52 0.80 7.15
N TRP A 263 -0.84 1.42 6.02
CA TRP A 263 -0.68 0.82 4.69
C TRP A 263 0.21 1.70 3.83
N LEU A 264 1.34 1.13 3.42
CA LEU A 264 2.38 1.82 2.68
C LEU A 264 2.53 1.24 1.28
N LYS A 265 2.92 2.11 0.36
CA LYS A 265 3.39 1.76 -0.98
C LYS A 265 4.81 2.30 -1.16
N VAL A 266 5.70 1.49 -1.71
CA VAL A 266 7.09 1.84 -1.97
C VAL A 266 7.49 1.45 -3.39
N GLY A 267 8.35 2.24 -4.02
CA GLY A 267 8.94 1.88 -5.30
C GLY A 267 9.96 0.75 -5.19
N ASP A 268 10.37 0.24 -6.35
CA ASP A 268 11.44 -0.73 -6.49
C ASP A 268 12.61 -0.09 -7.25
N LYS A 269 13.80 -0.10 -6.65
CA LYS A 269 14.98 0.52 -7.25
C LYS A 269 15.50 -0.23 -8.47
N ALA A 270 15.40 -1.57 -8.47
CA ALA A 270 15.82 -2.40 -9.58
C ALA A 270 14.81 -2.39 -10.74
N ASN A 271 13.52 -2.22 -10.44
CA ASN A 271 12.46 -2.16 -11.45
C ASN A 271 11.46 -1.03 -11.19
N ALA A 272 11.67 0.12 -11.84
CA ALA A 272 10.83 1.31 -11.67
C ALA A 272 9.35 1.13 -12.08
N ALA A 273 9.01 0.07 -12.82
CA ALA A 273 7.62 -0.25 -13.16
C ALA A 273 6.86 -0.92 -12.01
N ASN A 274 7.57 -1.41 -10.99
CA ASN A 274 7.00 -2.11 -9.85
C ASN A 274 6.80 -1.18 -8.66
N ALA A 275 5.73 -1.44 -7.90
CA ALA A 275 5.57 -0.98 -6.54
C ALA A 275 5.26 -2.14 -5.61
N TRP A 276 5.77 -2.03 -4.40
CA TRP A 276 5.56 -2.96 -3.30
C TRP A 276 4.69 -2.34 -2.22
N TYR A 277 3.95 -3.19 -1.51
CA TYR A 277 2.95 -2.76 -0.54
C TYR A 277 3.19 -3.44 0.79
N LEU A 278 3.11 -2.67 1.87
CA LEU A 278 3.31 -3.15 3.25
C LEU A 278 2.11 -2.76 4.11
N LYS A 279 1.48 -3.74 4.76
CA LYS A 279 0.51 -3.49 5.83
C LYS A 279 1.16 -3.76 7.18
N LEU A 280 1.03 -2.80 8.07
CA LEU A 280 1.55 -2.84 9.41
C LEU A 280 0.41 -2.60 10.41
N ILE A 281 0.57 -3.17 11.60
CA ILE A 281 -0.28 -2.89 12.75
C ILE A 281 0.58 -2.47 13.94
N ARG A 282 0.00 -1.71 14.86
CA ARG A 282 0.67 -1.35 16.11
C ARG A 282 0.97 -2.64 16.89
N LYS A 283 2.19 -2.76 17.44
CA LYS A 283 2.57 -3.90 18.28
C LYS A 283 1.59 -4.05 19.44
N GLY A 284 1.08 -5.27 19.62
CA GLY A 284 0.07 -5.59 20.64
C GLY A 284 -1.37 -5.24 20.24
N PHE A 285 -1.60 -4.61 19.09
CA PHE A 285 -2.94 -4.51 18.52
C PHE A 285 -3.38 -5.88 18.02
N VAL A 286 -4.57 -6.31 18.45
CA VAL A 286 -5.22 -7.51 17.96
C VAL A 286 -6.39 -7.04 17.12
N ARG A 287 -6.39 -7.40 15.83
CA ARG A 287 -7.52 -7.09 14.95
C ARG A 287 -8.80 -7.62 15.59
N PRO A 288 -9.86 -6.81 15.72
CA PRO A 288 -11.15 -7.30 16.17
C PRO A 288 -11.55 -8.46 15.26
N VAL A 289 -11.68 -9.66 15.83
CA VAL A 289 -12.28 -10.77 15.10
C VAL A 289 -13.74 -10.37 14.91
N ILE A 290 -14.17 -10.12 13.66
CA ILE A 290 -15.60 -9.99 13.37
C ILE A 290 -16.20 -11.36 13.67
N GLN A 291 -16.70 -11.52 14.89
CA GLN A 291 -17.28 -12.77 15.34
C GLN A 291 -18.60 -12.95 14.62
N LYS A 292 -18.58 -13.79 13.59
CA LYS A 292 -19.80 -14.26 12.94
C LYS A 292 -20.64 -15.00 13.97
N PRO A 293 -21.94 -14.68 14.12
CA PRO A 293 -22.81 -15.41 15.05
C PRO A 293 -22.87 -16.89 14.66
N LEU A 294 -22.92 -17.79 15.64
CA LEU A 294 -23.14 -19.22 15.40
C LEU A 294 -24.63 -19.45 15.11
N LYS A 295 -24.97 -20.12 14.00
CA LYS A 295 -26.36 -20.37 13.60
C LYS A 295 -26.57 -21.76 13.03
N ALA A 296 -27.65 -22.42 13.47
CA ALA A 296 -28.22 -23.60 12.84
C ALA A 296 -29.22 -23.17 11.74
N ALA A 297 -28.72 -22.56 10.66
CA ALA A 297 -29.55 -22.04 9.58
C ALA A 297 -29.81 -23.09 8.48
N ASP A 298 -30.95 -22.98 7.80
CA ASP A 298 -31.22 -23.75 6.59
C ASP A 298 -30.32 -23.25 5.46
N ILE A 299 -29.58 -24.17 4.83
CA ILE A 299 -28.83 -23.90 3.61
C ILE A 299 -29.47 -24.71 2.50
N VAL A 300 -30.12 -24.02 1.55
CA VAL A 300 -30.77 -24.64 0.40
C VAL A 300 -30.51 -23.78 -0.82
N ASP A 301 -30.02 -24.39 -1.89
CA ASP A 301 -30.05 -23.79 -3.23
C ASP A 301 -30.52 -24.85 -4.23
N LYS A 302 -31.53 -24.49 -5.03
CA LYS A 302 -32.09 -25.32 -6.11
C LYS A 302 -31.62 -24.87 -7.48
N PHE A 303 -30.83 -23.79 -7.54
CA PHE A 303 -30.32 -23.19 -8.77
C PHE A 303 -31.42 -22.81 -9.78
N ASP A 304 -32.63 -22.54 -9.30
CA ASP A 304 -33.81 -22.16 -10.10
C ASP A 304 -34.03 -20.64 -10.16
N GLY A 305 -33.13 -19.88 -9.53
CA GLY A 305 -33.20 -18.42 -9.43
C GLY A 305 -34.10 -17.92 -8.29
N ILE A 306 -34.74 -18.80 -7.51
CA ILE A 306 -35.57 -18.43 -6.37
C ILE A 306 -34.72 -18.53 -5.10
N LYS A 307 -34.54 -17.40 -4.40
CA LYS A 307 -33.66 -17.28 -3.22
C LYS A 307 -32.25 -17.85 -3.49
N PRO A 308 -31.57 -17.41 -4.56
CA PRO A 308 -30.29 -17.97 -4.94
C PRO A 308 -29.22 -17.67 -3.89
N ILE A 309 -28.30 -18.61 -3.69
CA ILE A 309 -27.02 -18.29 -3.05
C ILE A 309 -26.12 -17.68 -4.13
N ASN A 310 -25.49 -16.54 -3.81
CA ASN A 310 -24.61 -15.83 -4.75
C ASN A 310 -23.22 -16.49 -4.81
N TRP A 311 -23.15 -17.67 -5.39
CA TRP A 311 -21.92 -18.45 -5.49
C TRP A 311 -20.81 -17.71 -6.25
N LYS A 312 -19.59 -17.81 -5.74
CA LYS A 312 -18.37 -17.39 -6.42
C LYS A 312 -17.76 -18.59 -7.13
N ALA A 313 -17.61 -18.49 -8.45
CA ALA A 313 -16.83 -19.42 -9.25
C ALA A 313 -15.34 -19.06 -9.17
N ASP A 314 -14.49 -20.08 -9.03
CA ASP A 314 -13.04 -19.94 -9.02
C ASP A 314 -12.46 -20.97 -9.99
N GLY A 315 -11.75 -20.54 -11.03
CA GLY A 315 -11.16 -21.44 -12.04
C GLY A 315 -12.15 -22.32 -12.83
N ILE A 316 -13.43 -21.93 -12.92
CA ILE A 316 -14.50 -22.67 -13.63
C ILE A 316 -15.43 -21.72 -14.39
N VAL A 317 -16.19 -22.26 -15.35
CA VAL A 317 -17.41 -21.62 -15.84
C VAL A 317 -18.58 -22.11 -15.01
N PHE A 318 -19.35 -21.16 -14.46
CA PHE A 318 -20.55 -21.43 -13.68
C PHE A 318 -21.71 -20.63 -14.24
N GLN A 319 -22.85 -21.29 -14.48
CA GLN A 319 -24.09 -20.63 -14.86
C GLN A 319 -25.22 -21.13 -13.95
N PRO A 320 -25.73 -20.32 -13.01
CA PRO A 320 -26.93 -20.66 -12.25
C PRO A 320 -28.16 -20.52 -13.16
N ASN A 321 -29.30 -21.11 -12.77
CA ASN A 321 -30.56 -21.00 -13.52
C ASN A 321 -30.44 -21.48 -15.00
N PHE A 322 -29.55 -22.44 -15.23
CA PHE A 322 -29.36 -23.10 -16.50
C PHE A 322 -30.50 -24.07 -16.79
N SER A 323 -30.91 -24.19 -18.06
CA SER A 323 -31.98 -25.13 -18.44
C SER A 323 -31.56 -26.56 -18.15
N ASN A 324 -32.34 -27.28 -17.35
CA ASN A 324 -32.04 -28.66 -16.99
C ASN A 324 -31.96 -29.52 -18.27
N PRO A 325 -30.80 -30.11 -18.61
CA PRO A 325 -30.67 -30.91 -19.82
C PRO A 325 -31.45 -32.23 -19.73
N VAL A 326 -31.78 -32.68 -18.52
CA VAL A 326 -32.43 -33.98 -18.27
C VAL A 326 -33.44 -33.86 -17.11
N PRO A 327 -34.60 -33.20 -17.29
CA PRO A 327 -35.59 -32.98 -16.23
C PRO A 327 -36.43 -34.24 -15.95
N LYS A 328 -35.79 -35.30 -15.45
CA LYS A 328 -36.43 -36.59 -15.13
C LYS A 328 -35.72 -37.29 -13.95
N GLY A 329 -36.35 -38.32 -13.41
CA GLY A 329 -35.78 -39.10 -12.31
C GLY A 329 -35.68 -38.28 -11.02
N LEU A 330 -34.52 -38.33 -10.34
CA LEU A 330 -34.32 -37.66 -9.04
C LEU A 330 -34.36 -36.13 -9.09
N ASN A 331 -34.28 -35.51 -10.27
CA ASN A 331 -34.41 -34.07 -10.44
C ASN A 331 -35.28 -33.71 -11.66
N THR A 332 -36.53 -33.32 -11.38
CA THR A 332 -37.51 -32.89 -12.38
C THR A 332 -37.60 -31.36 -12.53
N ALA A 333 -36.73 -30.61 -11.84
CA ALA A 333 -36.75 -29.15 -11.91
C ALA A 333 -36.39 -28.67 -13.33
N ALA A 334 -37.02 -27.58 -13.78
CA ALA A 334 -36.73 -27.01 -15.10
C ALA A 334 -35.33 -26.36 -15.17
N LYS A 335 -34.74 -26.04 -14.01
CA LYS A 335 -33.53 -25.24 -13.87
C LYS A 335 -32.53 -25.91 -12.91
N VAL A 336 -31.25 -25.75 -13.21
CA VAL A 336 -30.09 -26.32 -12.50
C VAL A 336 -28.90 -25.37 -12.62
N ALA A 337 -27.78 -25.67 -11.97
CA ALA A 337 -26.50 -25.05 -12.25
C ALA A 337 -25.70 -25.84 -13.29
N TYR A 338 -25.12 -25.12 -14.26
CA TYR A 338 -24.05 -25.61 -15.13
C TYR A 338 -22.70 -25.37 -14.47
N TYR A 339 -21.83 -26.38 -14.48
CA TYR A 339 -20.48 -26.33 -13.94
C TYR A 339 -19.52 -26.90 -14.99
N GLU A 340 -18.53 -26.13 -15.41
CA GLU A 340 -17.50 -26.58 -16.35
C GLU A 340 -16.11 -26.28 -15.82
N ARG A 341 -15.30 -27.34 -15.74
CA ARG A 341 -13.86 -27.22 -15.48
C ARG A 341 -13.14 -26.77 -16.74
N LEU A 342 -12.23 -25.82 -16.57
CA LEU A 342 -11.39 -25.27 -17.63
C LEU A 342 -10.01 -25.93 -17.68
N THR A 343 -9.33 -25.78 -18.81
CA THR A 343 -7.93 -26.19 -18.98
C THR A 343 -6.96 -25.14 -18.40
N GLY A 344 -5.70 -25.52 -18.18
CA GLY A 344 -4.61 -24.62 -17.78
C GLY A 344 -4.33 -24.58 -16.27
N ASP A 345 -3.08 -24.23 -15.92
CA ASP A 345 -2.57 -24.26 -14.54
C ASP A 345 -3.38 -23.42 -13.55
N ALA A 346 -3.85 -22.26 -13.98
CA ALA A 346 -4.66 -21.36 -13.16
C ALA A 346 -5.99 -21.99 -12.71
N ASN A 347 -6.47 -23.03 -13.39
CA ASN A 347 -7.79 -23.63 -13.19
C ASN A 347 -7.75 -24.99 -12.48
N GLN A 348 -6.57 -25.48 -12.08
CA GLN A 348 -6.39 -26.84 -11.58
C GLN A 348 -7.18 -27.15 -10.28
N TYR A 349 -7.54 -26.11 -9.52
CA TYR A 349 -8.35 -26.20 -8.29
C TYR A 349 -9.78 -25.69 -8.46
N GLY A 350 -10.27 -25.63 -9.70
CA GLY A 350 -11.55 -25.01 -10.02
C GLY A 350 -12.70 -25.50 -9.15
N ASN A 351 -13.46 -24.58 -8.54
CA ASN A 351 -14.50 -24.85 -7.55
C ASN A 351 -15.59 -23.75 -7.52
N LEU A 352 -16.70 -24.08 -6.85
CA LEU A 352 -17.77 -23.15 -6.52
C LEU A 352 -17.77 -22.91 -5.00
N GLN A 353 -17.81 -21.65 -4.56
CA GLN A 353 -17.71 -21.35 -3.14
C GLN A 353 -18.65 -20.22 -2.70
N TYR A 354 -19.10 -20.29 -1.45
CA TYR A 354 -19.88 -19.21 -0.83
C TYR A 354 -19.52 -19.07 0.66
N THR A 355 -19.36 -17.82 1.10
CA THR A 355 -19.05 -17.46 2.49
C THR A 355 -20.29 -16.81 3.12
N PHE A 356 -20.77 -17.38 4.22
CA PHE A 356 -21.91 -16.88 4.97
C PHE A 356 -21.47 -15.80 5.97
N ASP A 357 -22.40 -14.96 6.40
CA ASP A 357 -22.21 -13.96 7.44
C ASP A 357 -22.33 -14.55 8.87
N TYR A 358 -22.52 -15.86 8.99
CA TYR A 358 -22.62 -16.62 10.24
C TYR A 358 -21.74 -17.87 10.22
N ARG A 359 -21.36 -18.37 11.41
CA ARG A 359 -20.73 -19.69 11.57
C ARG A 359 -21.78 -20.79 11.61
N PHE A 360 -21.47 -21.95 11.06
CA PHE A 360 -22.35 -23.12 11.07
C PHE A 360 -22.40 -23.74 12.46
N ASP A 361 -23.59 -23.81 13.04
CA ASP A 361 -23.86 -24.73 14.13
C ASP A 361 -24.19 -26.11 13.54
N LEU A 362 -23.22 -27.02 13.59
CA LEU A 362 -23.34 -28.37 13.05
C LEU A 362 -23.89 -29.39 14.07
N THR A 363 -24.25 -28.95 15.28
CA THR A 363 -24.71 -29.88 16.34
C THR A 363 -26.09 -30.47 16.04
N THR A 364 -26.94 -29.72 15.34
CA THR A 364 -28.29 -30.15 14.95
C THR A 364 -28.41 -30.53 13.48
N ARG A 365 -27.53 -29.99 12.63
CA ARG A 365 -27.57 -30.14 11.17
C ARG A 365 -26.18 -30.29 10.60
N ASN A 366 -25.84 -31.48 10.11
CA ASN A 366 -24.47 -31.82 9.74
C ASN A 366 -24.36 -32.67 8.49
N LYS A 367 -25.45 -32.83 7.74
CA LYS A 367 -25.45 -33.63 6.52
C LYS A 367 -25.90 -32.78 5.35
N PHE A 368 -25.13 -32.78 4.27
CA PHE A 368 -25.54 -32.15 3.03
C PHE A 368 -26.05 -33.18 2.04
N ARG A 369 -27.17 -32.92 1.39
CA ARG A 369 -27.58 -33.61 0.16
C ARG A 369 -27.31 -32.75 -1.05
N VAL A 370 -26.62 -33.31 -2.02
CA VAL A 370 -26.32 -32.65 -3.29
C VAL A 370 -26.81 -33.53 -4.43
N LYS A 371 -27.64 -32.96 -5.32
CA LYS A 371 -28.04 -33.63 -6.56
C LYS A 371 -27.09 -33.22 -7.67
N VAL A 372 -26.48 -34.19 -8.33
CA VAL A 372 -25.52 -33.96 -9.42
C VAL A 372 -25.85 -34.81 -10.64
N PHE A 373 -25.40 -34.35 -11.80
CA PHE A 373 -25.48 -35.09 -13.05
C PHE A 373 -24.09 -35.11 -13.69
N PHE A 374 -23.59 -36.32 -13.96
CA PHE A 374 -22.29 -36.57 -14.59
C PHE A 374 -22.53 -37.15 -15.99
N PRO A 375 -22.27 -36.39 -17.07
CA PRO A 375 -22.34 -36.88 -18.45
C PRO A 375 -21.26 -37.94 -18.71
N SER A 376 -21.61 -39.03 -19.39
CA SER A 376 -20.61 -40.03 -19.85
C SER A 376 -19.71 -39.51 -20.98
N LEU A 377 -20.01 -38.33 -21.52
CA LEU A 377 -19.21 -37.64 -22.54
C LEU A 377 -17.84 -37.20 -21.98
N ASN A 378 -17.76 -36.95 -20.67
CA ASN A 378 -16.49 -36.59 -20.04
C ASN A 378 -15.50 -37.76 -20.08
N ASN A 379 -14.21 -37.45 -20.19
CA ASN A 379 -13.16 -38.47 -20.12
C ASN A 379 -12.71 -38.71 -18.67
N TYR A 380 -13.27 -39.74 -18.04
CA TYR A 380 -12.92 -40.16 -16.67
C TYR A 380 -11.74 -41.15 -16.56
N THR A 381 -11.08 -41.49 -17.68
CA THR A 381 -9.97 -42.47 -17.65
C THR A 381 -8.68 -41.91 -17.05
N GLY A 382 -8.57 -40.58 -16.97
CA GLY A 382 -7.38 -39.87 -16.51
C GLY A 382 -7.53 -39.29 -15.10
N THR A 383 -7.06 -38.06 -14.93
CA THR A 383 -7.08 -37.33 -13.65
C THR A 383 -8.44 -36.73 -13.32
N LEU A 384 -9.31 -36.49 -14.32
CA LEU A 384 -10.71 -36.15 -14.08
C LEU A 384 -11.42 -37.36 -13.47
N LYS A 385 -11.90 -37.22 -12.23
CA LYS A 385 -12.55 -38.30 -11.48
C LYS A 385 -14.07 -38.11 -11.43
N PRO A 386 -14.86 -39.20 -11.49
CA PRO A 386 -16.30 -39.11 -11.30
C PRO A 386 -16.62 -38.95 -9.81
N GLN A 387 -16.28 -37.79 -9.24
CA GLN A 387 -16.44 -37.51 -7.82
C GLN A 387 -16.88 -36.07 -7.56
N VAL A 388 -17.44 -35.87 -6.38
CA VAL A 388 -17.80 -34.56 -5.84
C VAL A 388 -17.15 -34.44 -4.47
N ALA A 389 -16.41 -33.35 -4.26
CA ALA A 389 -15.92 -32.95 -2.94
C ALA A 389 -16.76 -31.79 -2.42
N LEU A 390 -17.19 -31.90 -1.16
CA LEU A 390 -17.81 -30.82 -0.41
C LEU A 390 -16.90 -30.51 0.78
N LYS A 391 -16.51 -29.24 0.90
CA LYS A 391 -15.56 -28.77 1.91
C LYS A 391 -16.20 -27.67 2.75
N LEU A 392 -15.98 -27.72 4.07
CA LEU A 392 -16.31 -26.63 4.99
C LEU A 392 -15.02 -25.93 5.42
N GLN A 393 -14.98 -24.60 5.35
CA GLN A 393 -13.78 -23.80 5.61
C GLN A 393 -14.05 -22.61 6.55
N ASN A 394 -13.00 -22.12 7.21
CA ASN A 394 -13.00 -20.90 8.02
C ASN A 394 -12.56 -19.70 7.16
N SER A 395 -13.51 -18.89 6.72
CA SER A 395 -13.27 -17.75 5.85
C SER A 395 -12.42 -16.65 6.51
N LEU A 396 -12.31 -16.63 7.85
CA LEU A 396 -11.47 -15.64 8.55
C LEU A 396 -9.97 -15.90 8.38
N MET A 397 -9.59 -17.04 7.79
CA MET A 397 -8.21 -17.30 7.37
C MET A 397 -7.88 -16.71 5.98
N GLY A 398 -8.81 -15.96 5.37
CA GLY A 398 -8.61 -15.31 4.08
C GLY A 398 -8.19 -16.30 2.99
N GLY A 399 -7.11 -15.99 2.26
CA GLY A 399 -6.54 -16.88 1.25
C GLY A 399 -6.10 -18.26 1.76
N ASN A 400 -5.98 -18.45 3.07
CA ASN A 400 -5.60 -19.71 3.72
C ASN A 400 -6.79 -20.47 4.32
N ALA A 401 -8.03 -20.12 3.97
CA ALA A 401 -9.23 -20.85 4.39
C ALA A 401 -9.14 -22.38 4.14
N TRP A 402 -8.51 -22.78 3.04
CA TRP A 402 -8.27 -24.18 2.68
C TRP A 402 -7.46 -24.98 3.72
N GLN A 403 -6.61 -24.32 4.53
CA GLN A 403 -5.84 -25.01 5.58
C GLN A 403 -6.70 -25.47 6.76
N THR A 404 -7.91 -24.93 6.90
CA THR A 404 -8.84 -25.28 7.98
C THR A 404 -9.91 -26.29 7.56
N GLN A 405 -9.84 -26.76 6.31
CA GLN A 405 -10.96 -27.44 5.68
C GLN A 405 -11.26 -28.81 6.29
N THR A 406 -12.53 -29.13 6.47
CA THR A 406 -12.97 -30.53 6.49
C THR A 406 -13.53 -30.86 5.12
N GLU A 407 -13.01 -31.92 4.50
CA GLU A 407 -13.43 -32.40 3.19
C GLU A 407 -14.17 -33.73 3.30
N VAL A 408 -15.28 -33.85 2.59
CA VAL A 408 -15.94 -35.13 2.33
C VAL A 408 -16.04 -35.33 0.82
N VAL A 409 -15.48 -36.43 0.32
CA VAL A 409 -15.51 -36.81 -1.10
C VAL A 409 -16.48 -37.96 -1.32
N LYS A 410 -17.33 -37.84 -2.34
CA LYS A 410 -18.26 -38.90 -2.76
C LYS A 410 -18.04 -39.26 -4.23
N GLN A 411 -17.99 -40.56 -4.51
CA GLN A 411 -17.90 -41.09 -5.86
C GLN A 411 -19.28 -41.13 -6.52
N VAL A 412 -19.30 -40.84 -7.82
CA VAL A 412 -20.47 -40.93 -8.70
C VAL A 412 -20.30 -42.17 -9.55
N THR A 413 -21.14 -43.17 -9.32
CA THR A 413 -21.05 -44.48 -10.00
C THR A 413 -22.03 -44.62 -11.17
N LYS A 414 -22.91 -43.63 -11.37
CA LYS A 414 -23.94 -43.62 -12.40
C LYS A 414 -23.80 -42.38 -13.27
N PHE A 415 -23.89 -42.57 -14.59
CA PHE A 415 -23.72 -41.52 -15.59
C PHE A 415 -25.00 -41.31 -16.39
N ASN A 416 -25.16 -40.10 -16.93
CA ASN A 416 -26.33 -39.69 -17.71
C ASN A 416 -27.67 -39.78 -16.95
N GLU A 417 -27.63 -39.80 -15.63
CA GLU A 417 -28.78 -39.71 -14.75
C GLU A 417 -28.46 -38.85 -13.52
N TRP A 418 -29.50 -38.33 -12.87
CA TRP A 418 -29.36 -37.57 -11.63
C TRP A 418 -29.03 -38.51 -10.46
N VAL A 419 -28.01 -38.15 -9.68
CA VAL A 419 -27.59 -38.86 -8.48
C VAL A 419 -27.70 -37.91 -7.29
N GLU A 420 -28.21 -38.41 -6.16
CA GLU A 420 -28.20 -37.70 -4.88
C GLU A 420 -27.07 -38.25 -4.00
N LEU A 421 -26.21 -37.37 -3.51
CA LEU A 421 -25.05 -37.69 -2.67
C LEU A 421 -25.26 -37.07 -1.28
N GLU A 422 -25.02 -37.85 -0.22
CA GLU A 422 -25.08 -37.37 1.17
C GLU A 422 -23.67 -37.21 1.76
N PHE A 423 -23.29 -36.00 2.13
CA PHE A 423 -22.00 -35.66 2.74
C PHE A 423 -22.17 -35.49 4.24
N ASP A 424 -21.46 -36.28 5.04
CA ASP A 424 -21.64 -36.36 6.50
C ASP A 424 -20.51 -35.62 7.23
N PHE A 425 -20.86 -34.54 7.92
CA PHE A 425 -19.97 -33.73 8.76
C PHE A 425 -20.24 -33.93 10.26
N SER A 426 -21.00 -34.96 10.66
CA SER A 426 -21.29 -35.23 12.08
C SER A 426 -20.02 -35.43 12.92
N GLY A 427 -18.95 -35.97 12.32
CA GLY A 427 -17.64 -36.12 12.97
C GLY A 427 -16.95 -34.79 13.31
N VAL A 428 -17.41 -33.67 12.77
CA VAL A 428 -16.90 -32.32 13.06
C VAL A 428 -17.99 -31.39 13.61
N ALA A 429 -19.07 -31.96 14.17
CA ALA A 429 -20.21 -31.19 14.68
C ALA A 429 -19.83 -30.19 15.80
N SER A 430 -18.75 -30.44 16.53
CA SER A 430 -18.23 -29.53 17.57
C SER A 430 -17.40 -28.37 17.01
N ASN A 431 -17.10 -28.34 15.71
CA ASN A 431 -16.31 -27.29 15.10
C ASN A 431 -17.18 -26.09 14.75
N THR A 432 -16.95 -24.98 15.46
CA THR A 432 -17.70 -23.72 15.30
C THR A 432 -17.00 -22.70 14.40
N LEU A 433 -15.94 -23.11 13.68
CA LEU A 433 -15.12 -22.22 12.85
C LEU A 433 -15.54 -22.21 11.38
N TYR A 434 -16.49 -23.04 10.97
CA TYR A 434 -16.93 -23.10 9.58
C TYR A 434 -17.99 -22.07 9.25
N ASP A 435 -17.84 -21.44 8.09
CA ASP A 435 -18.76 -20.43 7.54
C ASP A 435 -18.68 -20.34 6.01
N GLN A 436 -17.87 -21.18 5.38
CA GLN A 436 -17.73 -21.24 3.95
C GLN A 436 -17.97 -22.66 3.47
N ILE A 437 -18.73 -22.77 2.38
CA ILE A 437 -18.90 -24.01 1.62
C ILE A 437 -18.08 -23.91 0.34
N VAL A 438 -17.34 -24.96 0.01
CA VAL A 438 -16.69 -25.15 -1.28
C VAL A 438 -17.17 -26.47 -1.89
N LEU A 439 -17.74 -26.40 -3.10
CA LEU A 439 -18.21 -27.52 -3.89
C LEU A 439 -17.31 -27.69 -5.10
N GLN A 440 -16.76 -28.89 -5.29
CA GLN A 440 -15.79 -29.17 -6.34
C GLN A 440 -16.13 -30.49 -7.03
N LEU A 441 -16.35 -30.42 -8.35
CA LEU A 441 -16.70 -31.58 -9.17
C LEU A 441 -15.52 -31.95 -10.06
N GLY A 442 -15.32 -33.25 -10.27
CA GLY A 442 -14.32 -33.76 -11.22
C GLY A 442 -12.92 -34.03 -10.64
N GLY A 443 -12.67 -33.77 -9.36
CA GLY A 443 -11.32 -33.84 -8.76
C GLY A 443 -10.60 -32.49 -8.69
N GLU A 444 -9.35 -32.49 -8.26
CA GLU A 444 -8.51 -31.27 -8.19
C GLU A 444 -7.04 -31.57 -8.46
N GLY A 445 -6.23 -30.52 -8.64
CA GLY A 445 -4.81 -30.64 -8.96
C GLY A 445 -4.54 -31.11 -10.38
N HIS A 446 -5.47 -30.86 -11.32
CA HIS A 446 -5.32 -31.24 -12.72
C HIS A 446 -5.98 -30.26 -13.68
N GLN A 447 -5.49 -30.23 -14.91
CA GLN A 447 -5.91 -29.32 -15.98
C GLN A 447 -6.96 -29.93 -16.94
N VAL A 448 -7.42 -31.16 -16.67
CA VAL A 448 -8.40 -31.83 -17.54
C VAL A 448 -9.79 -31.19 -17.40
N PRO A 449 -10.42 -30.77 -18.52
CA PRO A 449 -11.73 -30.12 -18.49
C PRO A 449 -12.85 -31.15 -18.32
N GLY A 450 -14.05 -30.68 -17.97
CA GLY A 450 -15.22 -31.55 -17.82
C GLY A 450 -16.48 -30.76 -17.49
N ILE A 451 -17.63 -31.26 -17.95
CA ILE A 451 -18.94 -30.62 -17.79
C ILE A 451 -19.77 -31.40 -16.78
N PHE A 452 -20.41 -30.69 -15.86
CA PHE A 452 -21.26 -31.25 -14.82
C PHE A 452 -22.46 -30.36 -14.59
N TYR A 453 -23.48 -30.91 -13.91
CA TYR A 453 -24.63 -30.12 -13.48
C TYR A 453 -24.94 -30.38 -12.01
N VAL A 454 -25.35 -29.32 -11.30
CA VAL A 454 -25.78 -29.38 -9.91
C VAL A 454 -27.25 -29.02 -9.83
N GLY A 455 -28.07 -29.95 -9.36
CA GLY A 455 -29.52 -29.79 -9.29
C GLY A 455 -29.95 -29.09 -8.02
N SER A 456 -29.33 -29.44 -6.90
CA SER A 456 -29.58 -28.78 -5.62
C SER A 456 -28.47 -29.07 -4.62
N ILE A 457 -28.32 -28.21 -3.63
CA ILE A 457 -27.57 -28.45 -2.40
C ILE A 457 -28.46 -28.10 -1.22
N GLN A 458 -28.48 -28.96 -0.21
CA GLN A 458 -29.28 -28.78 1.00
C GLN A 458 -28.55 -29.29 2.23
N LEU A 459 -28.45 -28.46 3.27
CA LEU A 459 -28.09 -28.88 4.63
C LEU A 459 -29.34 -29.44 5.33
N LEU A 460 -29.18 -30.62 5.93
CA LEU A 460 -30.23 -31.35 6.67
C LEU A 460 -30.04 -31.21 8.16
#